data_AF-A0A4R7VR80-F1
#
_entry.id   AF-A0A4R7VR80-F1
#
_cell.length_a   1.000
_cell.length_b   1.000
_cell.length_c   1.000
_cell.angle_alpha   90.00
_cell.angle_beta   90.00
_cell.angle_gamma   90.00
#
_symmetry.space_group_name_H-M   'P 1'
#
loop_
_entity.id
_entity.type
_entity.pdbx_description
1 polymer ?
#
loop_
_entity_poly.entity_id
_entity_poly.type
_entity_poly.pdbx_seq_one_letter_code
_entity_poly.pdbx_strand_id
1 'polypeptide(L)' 'MRAPRALMAVLHLVDRFEASGIYVPGEDNKSISPWRDFGWLFAGFLIATAVFVLLFALAA' A
#
# COMPACT_ATOMS: atom_id res chain seq x y z
N MET A 1 -19.54 -13.97 3.94
CA MET A 1 -18.89 -14.24 2.63
C MET A 1 -17.39 -14.26 2.86
N ARG A 2 -16.67 -15.35 2.52
CA ARG A 2 -15.20 -15.41 2.69
C ARG A 2 -14.57 -14.57 1.58
N ALA A 3 -13.94 -13.46 1.95
CA ALA A 3 -13.10 -12.71 1.03
C ALA A 3 -11.99 -13.63 0.47
N PRO A 4 -11.65 -13.53 -0.82
CA PRO A 4 -10.56 -14.30 -1.39
C PRO A 4 -9.26 -13.99 -0.64
N ARG A 5 -8.40 -15.01 -0.42
CA ARG A 5 -7.16 -14.89 0.38
C ARG A 5 -6.27 -13.72 -0.05
N ALA A 6 -6.23 -13.41 -1.35
CA ALA A 6 -5.50 -12.27 -1.89
C ALA A 6 -6.03 -10.93 -1.37
N LEU A 7 -7.35 -10.77 -1.28
CA LEU A 7 -7.97 -9.56 -0.75
C LEU A 7 -7.65 -9.37 0.74
N MET A 8 -7.67 -10.46 1.52
CA MET A 8 -7.27 -10.42 2.93
C MET A 8 -5.80 -10.01 3.12
N ALA A 9 -4.91 -10.49 2.24
CA ALA A 9 -3.50 -10.10 2.29
C ALA A 9 -3.31 -8.60 1.97
N VAL A 10 -4.06 -8.07 1.01
CA VAL A 10 -4.07 -6.62 0.70
C VAL A 10 -4.61 -5.82 1.88
N LEU A 11 -5.69 -6.25 2.52
CA LEU A 11 -6.26 -5.56 3.68
C LEU A 11 -5.28 -5.54 4.87
N HIS A 12 -4.63 -6.68 5.17
CA HIS A 12 -3.60 -6.71 6.21
C HIS A 12 -2.39 -5.83 5.90
N LEU A 13 -2.05 -5.69 4.62
CA LEU A 13 -1.00 -4.77 4.18
C LEU A 13 -1.43 -3.33 4.45
N VAL A 14 -2.67 -2.97 4.09
CA VAL A 14 -3.27 -1.64 4.35
C VAL A 14 -3.31 -1.33 5.85
N ASP A 15 -3.78 -2.26 6.69
CA ASP A 15 -3.83 -2.08 8.15
C ASP A 15 -2.44 -1.84 8.73
N ARG A 16 -1.42 -2.55 8.22
CA ARG A 16 -0.03 -2.37 8.65
C ARG A 16 0.52 -1.02 8.23
N PHE A 17 0.10 -0.50 7.07
CA PHE A 17 0.45 0.84 6.63
C PHE A 17 -0.26 1.93 7.41
N GLU A 18 -1.54 1.74 7.75
CA GLU A 18 -2.32 2.65 8.60
C GLU A 18 -1.71 2.78 9.99
N ALA A 19 -1.34 1.65 10.61
CA ALA A 19 -0.64 1.63 11.89
C ALA A 19 0.73 2.34 11.85
N SER A 20 1.36 2.43 10.68
CA SER A 20 2.64 3.13 10.50
C SER A 20 2.50 4.57 9.97
N GLY A 21 1.30 5.00 9.57
CA GLY A 21 1.10 6.06 8.57
C GLY A 21 0.41 7.34 9.03
N ILE A 22 -0.13 7.43 10.25
CA ILE A 22 -0.93 8.61 10.61
C ILE A 22 -0.03 9.76 11.04
N TYR A 23 0.12 10.73 10.13
CA TYR A 23 0.52 12.10 10.40
C TYR A 23 -0.38 12.68 11.50
N VAL A 24 0.19 13.02 12.66
CA VAL A 24 -0.49 13.75 13.73
C VAL A 24 -0.23 15.24 13.52
N PRO A 25 -1.24 16.06 13.24
CA PRO A 25 -1.05 17.51 13.05
C PRO A 25 -0.51 18.14 14.35
N GLY A 26 0.63 18.84 14.27
CA GLY A 26 1.25 19.54 15.42
C GLY A 26 2.71 19.18 15.72
N GLU A 27 3.31 18.24 14.98
CA GLU A 27 4.73 17.88 15.11
C GLU A 27 5.51 18.20 13.83
N ASP A 28 5.45 19.45 13.38
CA ASP A 28 6.03 19.94 12.11
C ASP A 28 7.57 19.99 12.05
N ASN A 29 8.27 19.38 13.01
CA ASN A 29 9.75 19.38 13.07
C ASN A 29 10.38 17.98 13.15
N LYS A 30 9.66 16.92 12.74
CA LYS A 30 10.19 15.55 12.71
C LYS A 30 10.84 15.24 11.35
N SER A 31 11.98 14.55 11.36
CA SER A 31 12.67 14.10 10.16
C SER A 31 11.74 13.28 9.25
N ILE A 32 11.80 13.56 7.94
CA ILE A 32 11.08 12.78 6.93
C ILE A 32 11.43 11.30 7.11
N SER A 33 10.41 10.47 7.26
CA SER A 33 10.54 9.01 7.33
C SER A 33 10.08 8.45 5.99
N PRO A 34 11.00 8.01 5.11
CA PRO A 34 10.66 7.65 3.73
C PRO A 34 9.55 6.59 3.63
N TRP A 35 9.58 5.61 4.53
CA TRP A 35 8.61 4.52 4.55
C TRP A 35 7.22 4.94 5.03
N ARG A 36 7.14 5.92 5.95
CA ARG A 36 5.87 6.46 6.42
C ARG A 36 5.28 7.42 5.41
N ASP A 37 6.10 8.34 4.92
CA ASP A 37 5.64 9.50 4.16
C ASP A 37 5.43 9.13 2.67
N PHE A 38 6.19 8.17 2.13
CA PHE A 38 6.10 7.71 0.74
C PHE A 38 5.70 6.23 0.59
N GLY A 39 5.41 5.53 1.68
CA GLY A 39 4.99 4.12 1.64
C GLY A 39 3.78 3.88 0.74
N TRP A 40 2.83 4.81 0.73
CA TRP A 40 1.66 4.78 -0.15
C TRP A 40 2.00 4.86 -1.64
N LEU A 41 3.02 5.64 -2.02
CA LEU A 41 3.49 5.72 -3.41
C LEU A 41 4.06 4.38 -3.87
N PHE A 42 4.87 3.73 -3.03
CA PHE A 42 5.40 2.39 -3.33
C PHE A 42 4.31 1.32 -3.37
N ALA A 43 3.38 1.33 -2.43
CA ALA A 43 2.27 0.37 -2.40
C ALA A 43 1.37 0.52 -3.64
N GLY A 44 0.97 1.75 -3.97
CA GLY A 44 0.18 2.03 -5.17
C GLY A 44 0.90 1.64 -6.45
N PHE A 45 2.21 1.93 -6.54
CA PHE A 45 3.04 1.53 -7.67
C PHE A 45 3.07 0.00 -7.84
N LEU A 46 3.35 -0.75 -6.77
CA LEU A 46 3.39 -2.22 -6.83
C LEU A 46 2.05 -2.84 -7.21
N ILE A 47 0.93 -2.31 -6.68
CA ILE A 47 -0.41 -2.78 -7.05
C ILE A 47 -0.67 -2.50 -8.54
N ALA A 48 -0.39 -1.29 -9.01
CA ALA A 48 -0.58 -0.93 -10.42
C ALA A 48 0.27 -1.80 -11.36
N THR A 49 1.54 -2.01 -11.03
CA THR A 49 2.44 -2.89 -11.80
C THR A 49 1.95 -4.34 -11.80
N ALA A 50 1.51 -4.88 -10.67
CA ALA A 50 0.99 -6.24 -10.60
C ALA A 50 -0.26 -6.41 -11.47
N VAL A 51 -1.22 -5.48 -11.38
CA VAL A 51 -2.41 -5.47 -12.23
C VAL A 51 -2.04 -5.37 -13.71
N PHE A 52 -1.12 -4.47 -14.06
CA PHE A 52 -0.62 -4.31 -15.43
C PHE A 52 -0.06 -5.63 -15.98
N VAL A 53 0.82 -6.30 -15.25
CA VAL A 53 1.38 -7.60 -15.67
C VAL A 53 0.29 -8.66 -15.84
N LEU A 54 -0.68 -8.73 -14.92
CA LEU A 54 -1.79 -9.69 -15.03
C LEU A 54 -2.66 -9.45 -16.27
N LEU A 55 -2.92 -8.19 -16.62
CA LEU A 55 -3.68 -7.86 -17.84
C LEU A 55 -2.95 -8.31 -19.10
N PHE A 56 -1.65 -8.05 -19.20
CA PHE A 56 -0.84 -8.49 -20.34
C PHE A 56 -0.69 -10.02 -20.39
N ALA A 57 -0.57 -10.67 -19.24
CA ALA A 57 -0.52 -12.12 -19.16
C ALA A 57 -1.83 -12.79 -19.61
N LEU A 58 -2.98 -12.16 -19.33
CA LEU A 58 -4.29 -12.65 -19.78
C LEU A 58 -4.56 -12.39 -21.27
N ALA A 59 -3.94 -11.36 -21.83
CA ALA A 59 -4.07 -10.99 -23.23
C ALA A 59 -3.13 -11.77 -24.17
N ALA A 60 -2.15 -12.51 -23.62
CA ALA A 60 -1.20 -13.34 -24.35
C ALA A 60 -1.77 -14.74 -24.63
#